data_AF-A0AA96XR61-F1
#
_entry.id   AF-A0AA96XR61-F1
#
_cell.length_a   1.000
_cell.length_b   1.000
_cell.length_c   1.000
_cell.angle_alpha   90.00
_cell.angle_beta   90.00
_cell.angle_gamma   90.00
#
_symmetry.space_group_name_H-M   'P 1'
#
loop_
_entity.id
_entity.type
_entity.pdbx_description
1 polymer ?
#
loop_
_entity_poly.entity_id
_entity_poly.type
_entity_poly.pdbx_seq_one_letter_code
_entity_poly.pdbx_strand_id
1 'polypeptide(L)'
;MLTAGADGSAGWVRQPLCGPVTELGASVAVEDAGGVAVTCGSVLTRYAASGAWLGEQTLEAQPCASGVCSLTTAGVATVPGRGLAVTGWQRDGAGDSWNQDAFLRLVVP
;
A
#
# COMPACT_ATOMS: atom_id res chain seq x y z
N MET A 1 8.28 -9.36 1.94
CA MET A 1 7.08 -10.21 1.92
C MET A 1 7.44 -11.58 1.38
N LEU A 2 6.93 -12.64 2.00
CA LEU A 2 7.03 -14.02 1.53
C LEU A 2 5.62 -14.51 1.16
N THR A 3 5.46 -15.12 0.00
CA THR A 3 4.26 -15.92 -0.32
C THR A 3 4.54 -17.39 -0.06
N ALA A 4 3.50 -18.14 0.32
CA ALA A 4 3.59 -19.58 0.51
C ALA A 4 2.57 -20.30 -0.36
N GLY A 5 2.94 -21.47 -0.87
CA GLY A 5 2.02 -22.41 -1.49
C GLY A 5 1.05 -23.02 -0.48
N ALA A 6 0.06 -23.77 -0.98
CA ALA A 6 -0.94 -24.42 -0.12
C ALA A 6 -0.34 -25.45 0.86
N ASP A 7 0.84 -25.98 0.55
CA ASP A 7 1.65 -26.87 1.38
C ASP A 7 2.57 -26.13 2.36
N GLY A 8 2.50 -24.80 2.40
CA GLY A 8 3.37 -23.96 3.22
C GLY A 8 4.78 -23.78 2.65
N SER A 9 5.08 -24.32 1.46
CA SER A 9 6.37 -24.10 0.80
C SER A 9 6.53 -22.64 0.40
N ALA A 10 7.74 -22.11 0.55
CA ALA A 10 8.05 -20.75 0.11
C ALA A 10 7.87 -20.64 -1.40
N GLY A 11 7.00 -19.73 -1.85
CA GLY A 11 6.81 -19.44 -3.27
C GLY A 11 7.85 -18.44 -3.75
N TRP A 12 7.72 -17.18 -3.32
CA TRP A 12 8.67 -16.13 -3.67
C TRP A 12 8.77 -15.06 -2.58
N VAL A 13 9.86 -14.30 -2.60
CA VAL A 13 10.11 -13.17 -1.71
C VAL A 13 10.35 -11.90 -2.51
N ARG A 14 9.64 -10.82 -2.15
CA ARG A 14 9.85 -9.48 -2.72
C ARG A 14 9.92 -8.44 -1.60
N GLN A 15 10.75 -7.43 -1.81
CA GLN A 15 10.82 -6.22 -1.00
C GLN A 15 10.21 -5.07 -1.82
N PRO A 16 9.04 -4.54 -1.43
CA PRO A 16 8.43 -3.42 -2.12
C PRO A 16 9.19 -2.12 -1.84
N LEU A 17 9.02 -1.13 -2.71
CA LEU A 17 9.35 0.24 -2.38
C LEU A 17 8.31 0.77 -1.38
N CYS A 18 8.73 1.69 -0.52
CA CYS A 18 7.87 2.22 0.55
C CYS A 18 7.67 3.73 0.49
N GLY A 19 8.34 4.43 -0.42
CA GLY A 19 8.33 5.89 -0.45
C GLY A 19 9.06 6.52 0.74
N PRO A 20 8.90 7.84 0.96
CA PRO A 20 9.72 8.61 1.88
C PRO A 20 9.30 8.47 3.36
N VAL A 21 8.08 8.00 3.64
CA VAL A 21 7.52 7.89 5.00
C VAL A 21 7.10 6.46 5.27
N THR A 22 7.84 5.80 6.16
CA THR A 22 7.78 4.34 6.38
C THR A 22 7.64 3.97 7.86
N GLU A 23 6.79 4.71 8.58
CA GLU A 23 6.52 4.48 10.00
C GLU A 23 5.74 3.16 10.24
N LEU A 24 4.99 2.71 9.23
CA LEU A 24 4.24 1.46 9.25
C LEU A 24 4.88 0.45 8.28
N GLY A 25 4.85 -0.82 8.69
CA GLY A 25 5.31 -1.93 7.85
C GLY A 25 4.40 -2.15 6.64
N ALA A 26 4.86 -3.00 5.70
CA ALA A 26 4.06 -3.32 4.52
C ALA A 26 2.77 -4.08 4.89
N SER A 27 1.67 -3.73 4.24
CA SER A 27 0.41 -4.48 4.26
C SER A 27 0.18 -5.17 2.91
N VAL A 28 -0.54 -6.29 2.93
CA VAL A 28 -0.67 -7.17 1.77
C VAL A 28 -2.11 -7.62 1.59
N ALA A 29 -2.54 -7.77 0.33
CA ALA A 29 -3.80 -8.37 -0.05
C ALA A 29 -3.60 -9.33 -1.23
N VAL A 30 -4.34 -10.43 -1.24
CA VAL A 30 -4.34 -11.40 -2.33
C VAL A 30 -5.59 -11.20 -3.18
N GLU A 31 -5.39 -10.92 -4.46
CA GLU A 31 -6.43 -10.76 -5.48
C GLU A 31 -7.01 -12.11 -5.91
N ASP A 32 -8.22 -12.12 -6.45
CA ASP A 32 -8.98 -13.35 -6.76
C ASP A 32 -8.21 -14.31 -7.69
N ALA A 33 -7.41 -13.77 -8.61
CA ALA A 33 -6.56 -14.54 -9.52
C ALA A 33 -5.23 -15.02 -8.89
N GLY A 34 -5.05 -14.83 -7.57
CA GLY A 34 -3.81 -15.11 -6.84
C GLY A 34 -2.74 -14.03 -6.98
N GLY A 35 -3.04 -12.92 -7.65
CA GLY A 35 -2.20 -11.72 -7.66
C GLY A 35 -2.00 -11.17 -6.25
N VAL A 36 -0.94 -10.42 -6.04
CA VAL A 36 -0.60 -9.86 -4.73
C VAL A 36 -0.43 -8.36 -4.85
N ALA A 37 -1.25 -7.63 -4.10
CA ALA A 37 -1.12 -6.20 -3.90
C ALA A 37 -0.41 -5.92 -2.58
N VAL A 38 0.60 -5.05 -2.61
CA VAL A 38 1.39 -4.68 -1.44
C VAL A 38 1.39 -3.18 -1.30
N THR A 39 1.04 -2.67 -0.12
CA THR A 39 1.19 -1.26 0.22
C THR A 39 2.31 -1.09 1.24
N CYS A 40 3.24 -0.18 1.00
CA CYS A 40 4.26 0.22 1.97
C CYS A 40 4.48 1.72 1.89
N GLY A 41 4.45 2.42 3.03
CA GLY A 41 4.40 3.88 3.07
C GLY A 41 3.37 4.44 2.08
N SER A 42 3.75 5.25 1.11
CA SER A 42 2.82 5.78 0.09
C SER A 42 2.73 4.95 -1.21
N VAL A 43 3.45 3.82 -1.30
CA VAL A 43 3.59 3.07 -2.55
C VAL A 43 2.69 1.83 -2.54
N LEU A 44 1.97 1.62 -3.65
CA LEU A 44 1.25 0.39 -3.97
C LEU A 44 1.98 -0.34 -5.10
N THR A 45 2.40 -1.57 -4.86
CA THR A 45 3.02 -2.45 -5.86
C THR A 45 2.14 -3.66 -6.10
N ARG A 46 1.98 -4.08 -7.37
CA ARG A 46 1.26 -5.29 -7.74
C ARG A 46 2.21 -6.34 -8.32
N TYR A 47 1.99 -7.58 -7.92
CA TYR A 47 2.69 -8.77 -8.42
C TYR A 47 1.69 -9.80 -8.93
N ALA A 48 2.04 -10.53 -9.97
CA ALA A 48 1.31 -11.72 -10.37
C ALA A 48 1.47 -12.82 -9.30
N ALA A 49 0.64 -13.86 -9.38
CA ALA A 49 0.76 -15.04 -8.50
C ALA A 49 2.17 -15.68 -8.54
N SER A 50 2.84 -15.61 -9.70
CA SER A 50 4.22 -16.07 -9.89
C SER A 50 5.29 -15.19 -9.23
N GLY A 51 4.92 -14.02 -8.70
CA GLY A 51 5.84 -13.02 -8.16
C GLY A 51 6.48 -12.13 -9.21
N ALA A 52 6.01 -12.20 -10.47
CA ALA A 52 6.37 -11.23 -11.51
C ALA A 52 5.78 -9.85 -11.18
N TRP A 53 6.58 -8.81 -11.33
CA TRP A 53 6.12 -7.43 -11.11
C TRP A 53 5.15 -7.00 -12.21
N LEU A 54 4.01 -6.45 -11.82
CA LEU A 54 2.97 -5.98 -12.74
C LEU A 54 2.90 -4.46 -12.84
N GLY A 55 3.31 -3.75 -11.78
CA GLY A 55 3.25 -2.30 -11.75
C GLY A 55 3.43 -1.73 -10.36
N GLU A 56 3.64 -0.42 -10.33
CA GLU A 56 3.74 0.39 -9.13
C GLU A 56 2.98 1.70 -9.30
N GLN A 57 2.35 2.15 -8.22
CA GLN A 57 1.64 3.41 -8.14
C GLN A 57 1.96 4.11 -6.81
N THR A 58 2.37 5.37 -6.88
CA THR A 58 2.43 6.24 -5.69
C THR A 58 1.03 6.76 -5.38
N LEU A 59 0.61 6.62 -4.13
CA LEU A 59 -0.60 7.23 -3.60
C LEU A 59 -0.30 8.64 -3.14
N GLU A 60 -0.80 9.62 -3.89
CA GLU A 60 -0.54 11.03 -3.61
C GLU A 60 -1.28 11.51 -2.35
N ALA A 61 -0.60 12.32 -1.53
CA ALA A 61 -1.29 13.07 -0.48
C ALA A 61 -2.26 14.06 -1.14
N GLN A 62 -3.43 14.24 -0.54
CA GLN A 62 -4.31 15.36 -0.91
C GLN A 62 -3.62 16.68 -0.54
N PRO A 63 -3.87 17.75 -1.32
CA PRO A 63 -3.38 19.09 -0.96
C PRO A 63 -3.80 19.46 0.47
N CYS A 64 -2.87 20.00 1.24
CA CYS A 64 -3.06 20.39 2.64
C CYS A 64 -2.64 21.85 2.86
N ALA A 65 -3.10 22.46 3.95
CA ALA A 65 -3.02 23.90 4.13
C ALA A 65 -1.57 24.39 4.34
N SER A 66 -0.72 23.59 4.99
CA SER A 66 0.69 23.95 5.19
C SER A 66 1.55 23.84 3.93
N GLY A 67 1.06 23.14 2.89
CA GLY A 67 1.87 22.75 1.73
C GLY A 67 2.87 21.62 2.02
N VAL A 68 2.96 21.14 3.26
CA VAL A 68 3.79 19.99 3.66
C VAL A 68 2.88 18.84 4.02
N CYS A 69 2.60 18.00 3.03
CA CYS A 69 1.67 16.89 3.16
C CYS A 69 2.42 15.56 3.02
N SER A 70 2.22 14.65 3.96
CA SER A 70 2.75 13.29 3.85
C SER A 70 1.65 12.27 4.04
N LEU A 71 1.79 11.13 3.38
CA LEU A 71 0.82 10.03 3.44
C LEU A 71 1.57 8.74 3.75
N THR A 72 0.93 7.90 4.55
CA THR A 72 1.35 6.51 4.73
C THR A 72 0.13 5.59 4.70
N THR A 73 0.31 4.40 4.16
CA THR A 73 -0.67 3.32 4.16
C THR A 73 -0.52 2.48 5.42
N ALA A 74 -1.65 1.95 5.91
CA ALA A 74 -1.72 1.06 7.07
C ALA A 74 -2.31 -0.30 6.71
N GLY A 75 -3.18 -0.37 5.71
CA GLY A 75 -3.89 -1.58 5.33
C GLY A 75 -4.32 -1.58 3.88
N VAL A 76 -4.38 -2.76 3.28
CA VAL A 76 -4.94 -2.99 1.94
C VAL A 76 -5.83 -4.22 1.95
N ALA A 77 -6.94 -4.16 1.25
CA ALA A 77 -7.87 -5.27 1.06
C ALA A 77 -8.42 -5.25 -0.36
N THR A 78 -8.78 -6.42 -0.88
CA THR A 78 -9.52 -6.53 -2.14
C THR A 78 -10.98 -6.18 -1.93
N VAL A 79 -11.56 -5.48 -2.90
CA VAL A 79 -12.99 -5.19 -2.96
C VAL A 79 -13.53 -5.89 -4.21
N PRO A 80 -14.29 -6.99 -4.07
CA PRO A 80 -14.76 -7.78 -5.20
C PRO A 80 -15.42 -6.93 -6.29
N GLY A 81 -14.92 -7.05 -7.52
CA GLY A 81 -15.42 -6.30 -8.68
C GLY A 81 -15.14 -4.79 -8.67
N ARG A 82 -14.38 -4.25 -7.70
CA ARG A 82 -14.14 -2.80 -7.58
C ARG A 82 -12.67 -2.39 -7.46
N GLY A 83 -11.76 -3.33 -7.16
CA GLY A 83 -10.32 -3.06 -7.04
C GLY A 83 -9.81 -3.26 -5.62
N LEU A 84 -9.02 -2.31 -5.12
CA LEU A 84 -8.37 -2.38 -3.81
C LEU A 84 -8.84 -1.27 -2.89
N ALA A 85 -9.25 -1.59 -1.67
CA ALA A 85 -9.44 -0.63 -0.59
C ALA A 85 -8.10 -0.44 0.14
N VAL A 86 -7.62 0.79 0.20
CA VAL A 86 -6.40 1.16 0.93
C VAL A 86 -6.76 2.11 2.05
N THR A 87 -6.27 1.82 3.25
CA THR A 87 -6.42 2.65 4.45
C THR A 87 -5.07 3.20 4.88
N GLY A 88 -5.10 4.28 5.64
CA GLY A 88 -3.88 4.88 6.17
C GLY A 88 -4.16 6.23 6.81
N TRP A 89 -3.12 7.05 6.84
CA TRP A 89 -3.22 8.42 7.31
C TRP A 89 -2.50 9.41 6.40
N GLN A 90 -2.90 10.67 6.51
CA GLN A 90 -2.21 11.80 5.93
C GLN A 90 -1.90 12.82 7.03
N ARG A 91 -0.70 13.39 7.02
CA ARG A 91 -0.30 14.49 7.90
C ARG A 91 -0.22 15.80 7.12
N ASP A 92 -0.68 16.87 7.77
CA ASP A 92 -0.52 18.28 7.37
C ASP A 92 0.41 18.97 8.38
N GLY A 93 1.62 19.32 7.95
CA GLY A 93 2.65 19.95 8.80
C GLY A 93 3.93 19.10 8.94
N ALA A 94 4.88 19.61 9.73
CA ALA A 94 6.22 19.04 9.90
C ALA A 94 6.70 19.12 11.36
N GLY A 95 7.69 18.29 11.71
CA GLY A 95 8.27 18.23 13.05
C GLY A 95 7.23 17.80 14.09
N ASP A 96 7.11 18.57 15.18
CA ASP A 96 6.16 18.32 16.27
C ASP A 96 4.82 19.05 16.10
N SER A 97 4.64 19.76 14.99
CA SER A 97 3.46 20.58 14.69
C SER A 97 2.79 20.07 13.42
N TRP A 98 1.92 19.07 13.58
CA TRP A 98 1.13 18.48 12.51
C TRP A 98 -0.28 18.09 12.95
N ASN A 99 -1.20 18.08 12.00
CA ASN A 99 -2.51 17.42 12.13
C ASN A 99 -2.49 16.11 11.33
N GLN A 100 -3.29 15.13 11.73
CA GLN A 100 -3.37 13.84 11.02
C GLN A 100 -4.81 13.42 10.84
N ASP A 101 -5.12 13.03 9.60
CA ASP A 101 -6.42 12.50 9.21
C ASP A 101 -6.27 11.06 8.75
N ALA A 102 -7.22 10.22 9.14
CA ALA A 102 -7.35 8.88 8.57
C ALA A 102 -7.98 8.96 7.17
N PHE A 103 -7.59 8.05 6.27
CA PHE A 103 -8.24 7.91 4.97
C PHE A 103 -8.63 6.47 4.67
N LEU A 104 -9.63 6.34 3.79
CA LEU A 104 -9.95 5.14 3.04
C LEU A 104 -10.07 5.53 1.57
N ARG A 105 -9.36 4.84 0.68
CA ARG A 105 -9.37 5.09 -0.77
C ARG A 105 -9.62 3.80 -1.52
N LEU A 106 -10.45 3.87 -2.56
CA LEU A 106 -10.62 2.79 -3.52
C LEU A 106 -9.64 3.03 -4.69
N VAL A 107 -8.71 2.11 -4.90
CA VAL A 107 -7.78 2.10 -6.03
C VAL A 107 -8.30 1.10 -7.06
N VAL A 108 -8.76 1.64 -8.18
CA VAL A 108 -9.27 0.86 -9.32
C VAL A 108 -8.08 0.49 -10.23
N PRO A 109 -8.09 -0.68 -10.90
CA PRO A 109 -7.05 -1.07 -11.86
C PRO A 109 -6.82 -0.06 -12.98
#